data_AF-A0A378L7L8-F1
#
_entry.id   AF-A0A378L7L8-F1
#
_cell.length_a   1.000
_cell.length_b   1.000
_cell.length_c   1.000
_cell.angle_alpha   90.00
_cell.angle_beta   90.00
_cell.angle_gamma   90.00
#
_symmetry.space_group_name_H-M   'P 1'
#
loop_
_entity.id
_entity.type
_entity.pdbx_description
1 polymer ?
#
loop_
_entity_poly.entity_id
_entity_poly.type
_entity_poly.pdbx_seq_one_letter_code
_entity_poly.pdbx_strand_id
1 'polypeptide(L)'
;MIRGFSAALMFLLSFSVFSNVNVTACGIAKPTDDVSFCSSFKTVATCYCTSSGLPAGMCQDMNMLYARMVSVYGSLDKACAAQPYTTKQDCLDNWNCYRLGGVDSRGRICSSNKQPCPAQ
;
A
#
# COMPACT_ATOMS: atom_id res chain seq x y z
N MET A 1 -9.08 -68.44 2.18
CA MET A 1 -7.71 -68.03 1.76
C MET A 1 -7.77 -66.56 1.36
N ILE A 2 -7.26 -65.68 2.22
CA ILE A 2 -7.19 -64.23 1.99
C ILE A 2 -5.84 -63.95 1.35
N ARG A 3 -5.80 -63.46 0.11
CA ARG A 3 -4.59 -62.97 -0.55
C ARG A 3 -4.94 -61.76 -1.39
N GLY A 4 -4.30 -60.64 -1.10
CA GLY A 4 -4.36 -59.46 -1.95
C GLY A 4 -4.12 -58.15 -1.20
N PHE A 5 -2.93 -57.98 -0.62
CA PHE A 5 -2.41 -56.64 -0.34
C PHE A 5 -1.87 -56.06 -1.66
N SER A 6 -2.28 -54.85 -2.03
CA SER A 6 -1.56 -53.99 -2.98
C SER A 6 -1.86 -52.52 -2.72
N ALA A 7 -0.79 -51.83 -2.34
CA ALA A 7 -0.45 -50.41 -2.57
C ALA A 7 -1.60 -49.38 -2.50
N ALA A 8 -1.71 -48.64 -1.41
CA ALA A 8 -0.89 -47.45 -1.09
C ALA A 8 -1.33 -46.18 -1.85
N LEU A 9 -1.62 -45.16 -1.04
CA LEU A 9 -1.43 -43.73 -1.33
C LEU A 9 -2.46 -43.04 -2.26
N MET A 10 -3.71 -42.94 -1.81
CA MET A 10 -4.52 -41.76 -2.12
C MET A 10 -3.99 -40.59 -1.28
N PHE A 11 -3.02 -39.84 -1.81
CA PHE A 11 -2.60 -38.58 -1.22
C PHE A 11 -3.22 -37.41 -2.00
N LEU A 12 -4.17 -36.79 -1.32
CA LEU A 12 -4.84 -35.54 -1.61
C LEU A 12 -3.84 -34.42 -1.87
N LEU A 13 -3.71 -33.91 -3.10
CA LEU A 13 -3.17 -32.56 -3.37
C LEU A 13 -3.81 -31.98 -4.65
N SER A 14 -5.13 -31.82 -4.62
CA SER A 14 -5.79 -30.74 -5.38
C SER A 14 -5.63 -29.45 -4.57
N PHE A 15 -5.58 -28.31 -5.25
CA PHE A 15 -5.37 -26.94 -4.72
C PHE A 15 -3.93 -26.45 -4.59
N SER A 16 -3.30 -26.21 -5.75
CA SER A 16 -2.41 -25.06 -5.88
C SER A 16 -2.91 -24.21 -7.04
N VAL A 17 -4.01 -23.50 -6.82
CA VAL A 17 -4.30 -22.30 -7.60
C VAL A 17 -3.20 -21.33 -7.21
N PHE A 18 -2.09 -21.34 -7.94
CA PHE A 18 -1.16 -20.23 -7.91
C PHE A 18 -1.93 -19.05 -8.49
N SER A 19 -2.56 -18.29 -7.59
CA SER A 19 -3.02 -16.95 -7.90
C SER A 19 -1.81 -16.23 -8.47
N ASN A 20 -1.81 -16.07 -9.79
CA ASN A 20 -0.98 -15.13 -10.49
C ASN A 20 -1.33 -13.77 -9.89
N VAL A 21 -0.60 -13.36 -8.85
CA VAL A 21 -0.59 -11.98 -8.42
C VAL A 21 0.09 -11.27 -9.59
N ASN A 22 -0.73 -10.84 -10.55
CA ASN A 22 -0.31 -9.85 -11.51
C ASN A 22 0.27 -8.71 -10.68
N VAL A 23 1.60 -8.60 -10.67
CA VAL A 23 2.28 -7.41 -10.20
C VAL A 23 1.96 -6.35 -11.24
N THR A 24 0.73 -5.85 -11.22
CA THR A 24 0.38 -4.58 -11.82
C THR A 24 1.33 -3.60 -11.16
N ALA A 25 2.28 -3.06 -11.93
CA ALA A 25 3.20 -2.05 -11.44
C ALA A 25 2.35 -0.99 -10.74
N CYS A 26 2.55 -0.81 -9.43
CA CYS A 26 1.80 0.18 -8.67
C CYS A 26 1.99 1.54 -9.36
N GLY A 27 0.88 2.24 -9.58
CA GLY A 27 0.89 3.52 -10.29
C GLY A 27 1.45 4.66 -9.43
N ILE A 28 1.34 5.88 -9.94
CA ILE A 28 1.63 7.11 -9.21
C ILE A 28 0.30 7.73 -8.79
N ALA A 29 0.22 8.26 -7.56
CA ALA A 29 -0.97 8.96 -7.08
C ALA A 29 -1.27 10.19 -7.94
N LYS A 30 -2.52 10.64 -7.96
CA LYS A 30 -2.86 11.91 -8.58
C LYS A 30 -2.16 13.07 -7.85
N PRO A 31 -1.98 14.23 -8.51
CA PRO A 31 -1.53 15.45 -7.85
C PRO A 31 -2.32 15.77 -6.58
N THR A 32 -1.69 16.43 -5.61
CA THR A 32 -2.29 16.77 -4.31
C THR A 32 -3.47 17.72 -4.42
N ASP A 33 -3.58 18.50 -5.50
CA ASP A 33 -4.69 19.38 -5.86
C ASP A 33 -5.79 18.74 -6.70
N ASP A 34 -5.71 17.45 -6.95
CA ASP A 34 -6.76 16.70 -7.64
C ASP A 34 -7.86 16.28 -6.66
N VAL A 35 -9.14 16.38 -7.09
CA VAL A 35 -10.30 15.96 -6.29
C VAL A 35 -10.27 14.47 -5.94
N SER A 36 -9.57 13.67 -6.75
CA SER A 36 -9.37 12.22 -6.57
C SER A 36 -8.02 11.90 -5.93
N PHE A 37 -7.31 12.89 -5.37
CA PHE A 37 -6.05 12.70 -4.66
C PHE A 37 -6.18 11.63 -3.57
N CYS A 38 -7.14 11.77 -2.65
CA CYS A 38 -7.28 10.87 -1.50
C CYS A 38 -7.46 9.40 -1.89
N SER A 39 -8.33 9.12 -2.86
CA SER A 39 -8.62 7.75 -3.31
C SER A 39 -7.45 7.17 -4.10
N SER A 40 -6.82 7.96 -4.97
CA SER A 40 -5.66 7.53 -5.75
C SER A 40 -4.44 7.28 -4.86
N PHE A 41 -4.15 8.15 -3.90
CA PHE A 41 -3.04 7.99 -2.97
C PHE A 41 -3.21 6.76 -2.08
N LYS A 42 -4.40 6.54 -1.51
CA LYS A 42 -4.69 5.32 -0.73
C LYS A 42 -4.45 4.06 -1.58
N THR A 43 -4.99 4.02 -2.80
CA THR A 43 -4.83 2.88 -3.70
C THR A 43 -3.35 2.57 -3.98
N VAL A 44 -2.57 3.60 -4.33
CA VAL A 44 -1.15 3.46 -4.63
C VAL A 44 -0.34 3.06 -3.39
N ALA A 45 -0.59 3.69 -2.25
CA ALA A 45 0.10 3.40 -1.00
C ALA A 45 -0.18 1.96 -0.52
N THR A 46 -1.44 1.51 -0.59
CA THR A 46 -1.82 0.12 -0.30
C THR A 46 -1.16 -0.85 -1.29
N CYS A 47 -1.13 -0.53 -2.59
CA CYS A 47 -0.46 -1.35 -3.59
C CYS A 47 1.03 -1.54 -3.26
N TYR A 48 1.77 -0.45 -3.04
CA TYR A 48 3.20 -0.55 -2.73
C TYR A 48 3.47 -1.29 -1.42
N CYS A 49 2.65 -1.06 -0.39
CA CYS A 49 2.72 -1.78 0.87
C CYS A 49 2.57 -3.29 0.69
N THR A 50 1.52 -3.73 -0.03
CA THR A 50 1.28 -5.16 -0.28
C THR A 50 2.33 -5.78 -1.20
N SER A 51 2.80 -5.04 -2.22
CA SER A 51 3.88 -5.49 -3.11
C SER A 51 5.21 -5.68 -2.37
N SER A 52 5.38 -4.98 -1.25
CA SER A 52 6.53 -5.13 -0.34
C SER A 52 6.37 -6.32 0.63
N GLY A 53 5.34 -7.16 0.46
CA GLY A 53 5.11 -8.37 1.25
C GLY A 53 4.43 -8.13 2.60
N LEU A 54 3.85 -6.95 2.82
CA LEU A 54 3.17 -6.63 4.07
C LEU A 54 1.70 -7.11 4.07
N PRO A 55 1.12 -7.42 5.25
CA PRO A 55 -0.25 -7.92 5.34
C PRO A 55 -1.28 -6.93 4.78
N ALA A 56 -2.17 -7.40 3.90
CA ALA A 56 -3.15 -6.55 3.23
C ALA A 56 -4.05 -5.77 4.19
N GLY A 57 -4.48 -6.39 5.30
CA GLY A 57 -5.30 -5.71 6.31
C GLY A 57 -4.59 -4.50 6.94
N MET A 58 -3.28 -4.58 7.15
CA MET A 58 -2.48 -3.46 7.64
C MET A 58 -2.28 -2.40 6.57
N CYS A 59 -2.07 -2.81 5.31
CA CYS A 59 -1.87 -1.90 4.18
C CYS A 59 -3.13 -1.12 3.77
N GLN A 60 -4.33 -1.63 4.09
CA GLN A 60 -5.61 -0.97 3.80
C GLN A 60 -5.97 0.11 4.84
N ASP A 61 -5.44 -0.03 6.06
CA ASP A 61 -5.53 0.97 7.12
C ASP A 61 -4.38 1.98 6.95
N MET A 62 -4.73 3.20 6.51
CA MET A 62 -3.73 4.23 6.22
C MET A 62 -3.06 4.78 7.48
N ASN A 63 -3.69 4.65 8.66
CA ASN A 63 -3.08 5.01 9.93
C ASN A 63 -2.04 3.97 10.34
N MET A 64 -2.36 2.68 10.20
CA MET A 64 -1.39 1.62 10.47
C MET A 64 -0.23 1.64 9.47
N LEU A 65 -0.51 1.88 8.20
CA LEU A 65 0.52 2.05 7.17
C LEU A 65 1.48 3.19 7.56
N TYR A 66 0.95 4.37 7.87
CA TYR A 66 1.75 5.50 8.31
C TYR A 66 2.56 5.19 9.57
N ALA A 67 1.90 4.61 10.58
CA ALA A 67 2.55 4.23 11.84
C ALA A 67 3.68 3.24 11.61
N ARG A 68 3.50 2.27 10.71
CA ARG A 68 4.54 1.32 10.32
C ARG A 68 5.71 2.02 9.65
N MET A 69 5.46 2.93 8.70
CA MET A 69 6.52 3.71 8.06
C MET A 69 7.36 4.47 9.09
N VAL A 70 6.71 5.20 10.00
CA VAL A 70 7.40 5.97 11.04
C VAL A 70 8.08 5.05 12.05
N SER A 71 7.48 3.93 12.42
CA SER A 71 8.07 2.98 13.36
C SER A 71 9.33 2.30 12.81
N VAL A 72 9.35 1.93 11.53
CA VAL A 72 10.49 1.27 10.90
C VAL A 72 11.65 2.24 10.65
N TYR A 73 11.34 3.45 10.16
CA TYR A 73 12.37 4.42 9.75
C TYR A 73 12.64 5.52 10.78
N GLY A 74 11.86 5.59 11.85
CA GLY A 74 11.95 6.59 12.93
C GLY A 74 11.27 7.92 12.64
N SER A 75 11.04 8.28 11.38
CA SER A 75 10.30 9.48 10.98
C SER A 75 9.72 9.34 9.58
N LEU A 76 8.73 10.17 9.25
CA LEU A 76 8.20 10.25 7.89
C LEU A 76 9.27 10.70 6.89
N ASP A 77 10.12 11.66 7.27
CA ASP A 77 11.22 12.15 6.45
C ASP A 77 12.19 11.04 6.01
N LYS A 78 12.60 10.20 6.98
CA LYS A 78 13.47 9.04 6.71
C LYS A 78 12.75 7.96 5.91
N ALA A 79 11.47 7.70 6.20
CA ALA A 79 10.68 6.75 5.44
C ALA A 79 10.55 7.16 3.97
N CYS A 80 10.27 8.44 3.72
CA CYS A 80 10.16 9.03 2.39
C CYS A 80 11.51 9.07 1.66
N ALA A 81 12.61 9.30 2.36
CA ALA A 81 13.96 9.22 1.77
C ALA A 81 14.33 7.79 1.33
N ALA A 82 13.71 6.77 1.94
CA ALA A 82 13.95 5.36 1.62
C ALA A 82 13.00 4.79 0.55
N GLN A 83 12.04 5.57 0.04
CA GLN A 83 11.10 5.09 -0.99
C GLN A 83 11.77 5.09 -2.37
N PRO A 84 11.84 3.95 -3.08
CA PRO A 84 12.51 3.88 -4.38
C PRO A 84 11.62 4.32 -5.56
N TYR A 85 10.31 4.44 -5.37
CA TYR A 85 9.34 4.64 -6.46
C TYR A 85 8.74 6.06 -6.53
N THR A 86 9.20 6.97 -5.68
CA THR A 86 8.72 8.35 -5.63
C THR A 86 9.83 9.26 -5.13
N THR A 87 9.75 10.56 -5.40
CA THR A 87 10.71 11.49 -4.81
C THR A 87 10.40 11.66 -3.32
N LYS A 88 11.43 11.98 -2.53
CA LYS A 88 11.26 12.28 -1.11
C LYS A 88 10.20 13.37 -0.88
N GLN A 89 10.23 14.44 -1.69
CA GLN A 89 9.31 15.56 -1.53
C GLN A 89 7.88 15.19 -1.93
N ASP A 90 7.69 14.45 -3.03
CA ASP A 90 6.35 13.97 -3.41
C ASP A 90 5.76 13.07 -2.32
N CYS A 91 6.57 12.18 -1.73
CA CYS A 91 6.14 11.35 -0.61
C CYS A 91 5.69 12.18 0.59
N LEU A 92 6.49 13.18 0.98
CA LEU A 92 6.17 14.07 2.09
C LEU A 92 4.91 14.89 1.83
N ASP A 93 4.81 15.50 0.65
CA ASP A 93 3.65 16.28 0.22
C ASP A 93 2.38 15.43 0.24
N ASN A 94 2.44 14.22 -0.31
CA ASN A 94 1.30 13.32 -0.35
C ASN A 94 0.85 12.92 1.06
N TRP A 95 1.77 12.51 1.94
CA TRP A 95 1.42 12.12 3.30
C TRP A 95 0.91 13.29 4.15
N ASN A 96 1.52 14.47 4.01
CA ASN A 96 1.08 15.66 4.71
C ASN A 96 -0.29 16.12 4.21
N CYS A 97 -0.52 16.17 2.90
CA CYS A 97 -1.84 16.48 2.36
C CYS A 97 -2.89 15.46 2.81
N TYR A 98 -2.55 14.17 2.79
CA TYR A 98 -3.48 13.12 3.21
C TYR A 98 -3.88 13.25 4.68
N ARG A 99 -2.93 13.54 5.58
CA ARG A 99 -3.18 13.53 7.04
C ARG A 99 -3.56 14.88 7.62
N LEU A 100 -3.03 15.97 7.06
CA LEU A 100 -3.10 17.32 7.64
C LEU A 100 -3.90 18.29 6.76
N GLY A 101 -4.09 17.98 5.47
CA GLY A 101 -4.66 18.92 4.52
C GLY A 101 -3.74 20.12 4.28
N GLY A 102 -4.34 21.28 4.02
CA GLY A 102 -3.62 22.53 3.80
C GLY A 102 -3.11 22.70 2.36
N VAL A 103 -1.82 22.98 2.23
CA VAL A 103 -1.14 23.28 0.98
C VAL A 103 0.21 22.57 0.96
N ASP A 104 0.58 21.97 -0.16
CA ASP A 104 1.85 21.27 -0.30
C ASP A 104 3.05 22.21 -0.58
N SER A 105 4.25 21.62 -0.71
CA SER A 105 5.48 22.39 -0.97
C SER A 105 5.49 23.18 -2.29
N ARG A 106 4.59 22.87 -3.23
CA ARG A 106 4.44 23.53 -4.53
C ARG A 106 3.31 24.56 -4.54
N GLY A 107 2.65 24.81 -3.42
CA GLY A 107 1.51 25.73 -3.36
C GLY A 107 0.19 25.12 -3.81
N ARG A 108 0.11 23.79 -3.97
CA ARG A 108 -1.11 23.08 -4.40
C ARG A 108 -2.02 22.84 -3.21
N ILE A 109 -3.31 23.13 -3.37
CA ILE A 109 -4.33 22.96 -2.33
C ILE A 109 -4.64 21.48 -2.15
N CYS A 110 -4.35 20.91 -0.97
CA CYS A 110 -4.60 19.50 -0.71
C CYS A 110 -6.07 19.13 -0.94
N SER A 111 -6.31 18.04 -1.67
CA SER A 111 -7.62 17.46 -2.02
C SER A 111 -8.59 18.47 -2.68
N SER A 112 -8.05 19.50 -3.32
CA SER A 112 -8.78 20.65 -3.89
C SER A 112 -9.65 21.44 -2.89
N ASN A 113 -9.56 21.17 -1.59
CA ASN A 113 -10.45 21.75 -0.57
C ASN A 113 -9.72 22.16 0.73
N LYS A 114 -8.39 22.03 0.79
CA LYS A 114 -7.53 22.26 1.97
C LYS A 114 -7.79 21.33 3.14
N GLN A 115 -8.70 20.37 3.03
CA GLN A 115 -8.99 19.43 4.09
C GLN A 115 -8.05 18.22 4.01
N PRO A 116 -7.73 17.60 5.16
CA PRO A 116 -7.14 16.27 5.14
C PRO A 116 -8.09 15.28 4.48
N CYS A 117 -7.54 14.17 4.02
CA CYS A 117 -8.36 13.08 3.52
C CYS A 117 -9.21 12.49 4.65
N PRO A 118 -10.44 12.05 4.37
CA PRO A 118 -11.29 11.43 5.37
C PRO A 118 -10.61 10.19 5.95
N ALA A 119 -10.67 10.06 7.27
CA ALA A 119 -10.20 8.86 7.96
C ALA A 119 -10.97 7.64 7.46
N GLN A 120 -10.24 6.59 7.08
CA GLN A 120 -10.80 5.30 6.67
C GLN A 120 -10.05 4.18 7.36
#